data_AF-A0A7V5UFZ2-F1
#
_entry.id   AF-A0A7V5UFZ2-F1
#
_cell.length_a   1.000
_cell.length_b   1.000
_cell.length_c   1.000
_cell.angle_alpha   90.00
_cell.angle_beta   90.00
_cell.angle_gamma   90.00
#
_symmetry.space_group_name_H-M   'P 1'
#
loop_
_entity.id
_entity.type
_entity.pdbx_description
1 polymer ?
#
loop_
_entity_poly.entity_id
_entity_poly.type
_entity_poly.pdbx_seq_one_letter_code
_entity_poly.pdbx_strand_id
1 'polypeptide(L)'
;MRVTLWTFLLIWFLAGCNTREHTNIFDPQNPADSMNIGLQISASTDQVVALSWQSPGNVDYTGFNIYRKIAGQNSFSKLATVCDTCFHFSDSAVVSDKEHLYYLTVQGKDKESIPSKSVTTVPGPGTFWLLDREDYAIYHLTYDLRHVLNTKYTIGRPQAMCFNGDYTRALVVYSYFRYMELFDVATGNGLKGFDDLTRPYDCIYNPFQKTFWIVDASAGGLYSLSPSGTTAPELIGSAPESPVQIRFGGGHFYFVLDSDRNSVWVFDSDGAMVTELSDTAVANMEQPQYIAASPDSQILLIIDQ
;
A
#
# COMPACT_ATOMS: atom_id res chain seq x y z
N MET A 1 -59.46 59.67 -50.95
CA MET A 1 -58.54 58.52 -51.11
C MET A 1 -57.92 58.26 -49.73
N ARG A 2 -58.50 57.40 -48.87
CA ARG A 2 -58.09 55.99 -48.61
C ARG A 2 -56.54 55.87 -48.57
N VAL A 3 -55.88 55.43 -47.49
CA VAL A 3 -56.05 54.17 -46.75
C VAL A 3 -55.41 54.26 -45.35
N THR A 4 -56.06 53.66 -44.35
CA THR A 4 -55.61 53.29 -43.00
C THR A 4 -54.67 52.08 -43.02
N LEU A 5 -53.67 52.00 -42.13
CA LEU A 5 -53.23 50.70 -41.59
C LEU A 5 -52.56 50.87 -40.22
N TRP A 6 -53.26 50.41 -39.19
CA TRP A 6 -52.73 50.12 -37.85
C TRP A 6 -52.15 48.70 -37.86
N THR A 7 -50.96 48.50 -37.32
CA THR A 7 -50.51 47.17 -36.89
C THR A 7 -49.78 47.27 -35.55
N PHE A 8 -50.44 46.70 -34.55
CA PHE A 8 -49.90 46.31 -33.25
C PHE A 8 -48.65 45.43 -33.42
N LEU A 9 -47.60 45.71 -32.66
CA LEU A 9 -46.59 44.71 -32.34
C LEU A 9 -46.50 44.57 -30.82
N LEU A 10 -47.32 43.67 -30.29
CA LEU A 10 -47.29 43.19 -28.92
C LEU A 10 -46.16 42.14 -28.83
N ILE A 11 -44.95 42.55 -28.47
CA ILE A 11 -43.87 41.60 -28.17
C ILE A 11 -44.07 41.10 -26.74
N TRP A 12 -44.51 39.83 -26.66
CA TRP A 12 -44.54 39.01 -25.45
C TRP A 12 -43.18 39.00 -24.76
N PHE A 13 -43.11 39.56 -23.55
CA PHE A 13 -42.09 39.20 -22.57
C PHE A 13 -42.39 37.78 -22.07
N LEU A 14 -41.87 36.76 -22.76
CA LEU A 14 -41.67 35.45 -22.15
C LEU A 14 -40.54 35.61 -21.13
N ALA A 15 -40.90 35.94 -19.89
CA ALA A 15 -40.02 35.78 -18.75
C ALA A 15 -39.75 34.27 -18.59
N GLY A 16 -38.73 33.78 -19.27
CA GLY A 16 -38.13 32.49 -18.97
C GLY A 16 -37.65 32.54 -17.53
N CYS A 17 -38.40 31.90 -16.63
CA CYS A 17 -37.97 31.67 -15.27
C CYS A 17 -36.77 30.73 -15.36
N ASN A 18 -35.57 31.30 -15.42
CA ASN A 18 -34.33 30.53 -15.48
C ASN A 18 -34.17 29.91 -14.08
N THR A 19 -34.69 28.70 -13.89
CA THR A 19 -34.53 27.95 -12.64
C THR A 19 -33.05 27.73 -12.44
N ARG A 20 -32.47 28.43 -11.45
CA ARG A 20 -31.07 28.22 -11.10
C ARG A 20 -30.92 26.78 -10.65
N GLU A 21 -29.94 26.08 -11.20
CA GLU A 21 -29.63 24.74 -10.73
C GLU A 21 -29.17 24.82 -9.26
N HIS A 22 -29.77 23.97 -8.42
CA HIS A 22 -29.48 23.89 -6.99
C HIS A 22 -28.17 23.12 -6.73
N THR A 23 -27.04 23.61 -7.25
CA THR A 23 -25.75 22.92 -7.17
C THR A 23 -24.92 23.31 -5.94
N ASN A 24 -25.36 24.31 -5.17
CA ASN A 24 -24.67 24.75 -3.96
C ASN A 24 -24.75 23.67 -2.87
N ILE A 25 -23.61 23.31 -2.27
CA ILE A 25 -23.51 22.26 -1.23
C ILE A 25 -24.28 22.60 0.06
N PHE A 26 -24.61 23.87 0.27
CA PHE A 26 -25.41 24.35 1.39
C PHE A 26 -26.89 24.56 1.03
N ASP A 27 -27.30 24.24 -0.20
CA ASP A 27 -28.68 24.39 -0.64
C ASP A 27 -29.51 23.21 -0.12
N PRO A 28 -30.57 23.45 0.69
CA PRO A 28 -31.45 22.37 1.14
C PRO A 28 -32.20 21.67 0.00
N GLN A 29 -32.29 22.30 -1.17
CA GLN A 29 -32.90 21.74 -2.37
C GLN A 29 -31.86 21.15 -3.34
N ASN A 30 -30.60 21.03 -2.91
CA ASN A 30 -29.59 20.35 -3.70
C ASN A 30 -30.03 18.88 -3.90
N PRO A 31 -30.20 18.41 -5.16
CA PRO A 31 -30.64 17.06 -5.43
C PRO A 31 -29.55 16.00 -5.15
N ALA A 32 -28.31 16.40 -4.85
CA ALA A 32 -27.23 15.48 -4.55
C ALA A 32 -27.35 14.91 -3.13
N ASP A 33 -27.31 13.58 -3.02
CA ASP A 33 -27.30 12.88 -1.73
C ASP A 33 -25.97 13.01 -0.98
N SER A 34 -24.90 13.38 -1.68
CA SER A 34 -23.59 13.60 -1.08
C SER A 34 -22.74 14.58 -1.88
N MET A 35 -21.83 15.28 -1.21
CA MET A 35 -20.79 16.08 -1.87
C MET A 35 -19.55 15.24 -2.18
N ASN A 36 -18.90 15.56 -3.29
CA ASN A 36 -17.57 15.03 -3.61
C ASN A 36 -16.49 16.00 -3.13
N ILE A 37 -15.77 15.63 -2.08
CA ILE A 37 -14.68 16.40 -1.50
C ILE A 37 -13.37 15.59 -1.44
N GLY A 38 -13.32 14.44 -2.12
CA GLY A 38 -12.13 13.58 -2.09
C GLY A 38 -11.76 13.06 -0.70
N LEU A 39 -12.75 12.84 0.19
CA LEU A 39 -12.51 12.24 1.50
C LEU A 39 -11.93 10.83 1.33
N GLN A 40 -10.82 10.55 1.99
CA GLN A 40 -10.11 9.26 1.95
C GLN A 40 -9.44 8.94 3.30
N ILE A 41 -9.10 7.66 3.48
CA ILE A 41 -8.28 7.17 4.60
C ILE A 41 -6.81 7.31 4.19
N SER A 42 -6.05 8.13 4.92
CA SER A 42 -4.61 8.35 4.67
C SER A 42 -3.71 7.54 5.60
N ALA A 43 -4.26 7.02 6.72
CA ALA A 43 -3.64 6.02 7.56
C ALA A 43 -4.72 5.29 8.39
N SER A 44 -4.51 4.00 8.68
CA SER A 44 -5.40 3.22 9.54
C SER A 44 -4.58 2.20 10.33
N THR A 45 -4.38 2.48 11.62
CA THR A 45 -3.68 1.62 12.58
C THR A 45 -4.54 1.40 13.82
N ASP A 46 -4.12 0.50 14.69
CA ASP A 46 -4.75 0.23 15.98
C ASP A 46 -4.93 1.47 16.89
N GLN A 47 -4.12 2.52 16.68
CA GLN A 47 -4.12 3.74 17.49
C GLN A 47 -4.70 4.95 16.77
N VAL A 48 -4.70 4.97 15.44
CA VAL A 48 -5.11 6.16 14.69
C VAL A 48 -5.76 5.82 13.35
N VAL A 49 -6.85 6.51 13.04
CA VAL A 49 -7.33 6.66 11.66
C VAL A 49 -7.09 8.10 11.22
N ALA A 50 -6.27 8.28 10.20
CA ALA A 50 -6.05 9.58 9.57
C ALA A 50 -6.94 9.71 8.33
N LEU A 51 -7.58 10.86 8.22
CA LEU A 51 -8.42 11.26 7.10
C LEU A 51 -7.73 12.40 6.36
N SER A 52 -7.91 12.43 5.03
CA SER A 52 -7.60 13.60 4.22
C SER A 52 -8.72 13.88 3.23
N TRP A 53 -8.84 15.14 2.83
CA TRP A 53 -9.84 15.60 1.86
C TRP A 53 -9.32 16.82 1.09
N GLN A 54 -10.08 17.27 0.10
CA GLN A 54 -9.74 18.39 -0.77
C GLN A 54 -10.53 19.64 -0.40
N SER A 55 -10.08 20.81 -0.87
CA SER A 55 -10.86 22.04 -0.72
C SER A 55 -12.20 21.93 -1.45
N PRO A 56 -13.33 22.38 -0.85
CA PRO A 56 -14.64 22.41 -1.52
C PRO A 56 -14.72 23.48 -2.63
N GLY A 57 -13.61 24.17 -2.94
CA GLY A 57 -13.51 25.14 -4.02
C GLY A 57 -13.99 26.52 -3.62
N ASN A 58 -14.63 27.23 -4.55
CA ASN A 58 -15.03 28.64 -4.41
C ASN A 58 -16.37 28.79 -3.66
N VAL A 59 -16.44 28.26 -2.45
CA VAL A 59 -17.56 28.46 -1.51
C VAL A 59 -17.04 29.12 -0.25
N ASP A 60 -17.86 29.93 0.40
CA ASP A 60 -17.52 30.49 1.71
C ASP A 60 -17.83 29.46 2.80
N TYR A 61 -16.82 29.10 3.59
CA TYR A 61 -16.92 28.17 4.70
C TYR A 61 -15.96 28.57 5.82
N THR A 62 -16.24 28.09 7.03
CA THR A 62 -15.48 28.40 8.25
C THR A 62 -14.80 27.18 8.85
N GLY A 63 -15.06 25.99 8.30
CA GLY A 63 -14.43 24.75 8.74
C GLY A 63 -15.04 23.49 8.16
N PHE A 64 -14.69 22.36 8.77
CA PHE A 64 -15.23 21.04 8.45
C PHE A 64 -15.67 20.33 9.72
N ASN A 65 -16.81 19.67 9.68
CA ASN A 65 -17.28 18.82 10.76
C ASN A 65 -17.04 17.36 10.39
N ILE A 66 -16.35 16.63 11.26
CA ILE A 66 -16.05 15.22 11.07
C ILE A 66 -17.02 14.39 11.89
N TYR A 67 -17.65 13.40 11.26
CA TYR A 67 -18.59 12.50 11.89
C TYR A 67 -18.08 11.06 11.80
N ARG A 68 -18.37 10.28 12.83
CA ARG A 68 -17.96 8.87 12.90
C ARG A 68 -19.10 7.99 13.38
N LYS A 69 -19.16 6.77 12.84
CA LYS A 69 -19.94 5.65 13.36
C LYS A 69 -19.05 4.42 13.47
N ILE A 70 -19.05 3.77 14.63
CA ILE A 70 -18.37 2.49 14.86
C ILE A 70 -19.39 1.36 14.77
N ALA A 71 -18.96 0.19 14.28
CA ALA A 71 -19.77 -1.03 14.27
C ALA A 71 -20.44 -1.27 15.64
N GLY A 72 -21.76 -1.45 15.62
CA GLY A 72 -22.62 -1.57 16.81
C GLY A 72 -23.32 -0.28 17.24
N GLN A 73 -22.96 0.88 16.67
CA GLN A 73 -23.67 2.14 16.89
C GLN A 73 -24.79 2.34 15.86
N ASN A 74 -25.91 2.93 16.30
CA ASN A 74 -27.09 3.15 15.45
C ASN A 74 -27.00 4.43 14.59
N SER A 75 -26.21 5.41 15.00
CA SER A 75 -26.10 6.71 14.34
C SER A 75 -24.68 7.24 14.36
N PHE A 76 -24.36 8.12 13.41
CA PHE A 76 -23.11 8.88 13.43
C PHE A 76 -23.13 9.89 14.59
N SER A 77 -21.95 10.16 15.14
CA SER A 77 -21.72 11.21 16.14
C SER A 77 -20.67 12.18 15.62
N LYS A 78 -20.85 13.47 15.91
CA LYS A 78 -19.85 14.49 15.60
C LYS A 78 -18.62 14.27 16.46
N LEU A 79 -17.47 14.15 15.82
CA LEU A 79 -16.19 13.87 16.47
C LEU A 79 -15.40 15.16 16.69
N ALA A 80 -15.33 16.01 15.67
CA ALA A 80 -14.61 17.28 15.73
C ALA A 80 -15.17 18.30 14.74
N THR A 81 -14.81 19.56 14.98
CA THR A 81 -14.85 20.64 13.99
C THR A 81 -13.43 21.15 13.82
N VAL A 82 -12.95 21.20 12.58
CA VAL A 82 -11.60 21.69 12.23
C VAL A 82 -11.69 22.96 11.38
N CYS A 83 -10.58 23.68 11.30
CA CYS A 83 -10.49 24.96 10.59
C CYS A 83 -10.75 24.84 9.07
N ASP A 84 -11.06 25.97 8.43
CA ASP A 84 -11.27 26.08 6.97
C ASP A 84 -10.01 25.79 6.13
N THR A 85 -8.83 25.88 6.74
CA THR A 85 -7.54 25.55 6.12
C THR A 85 -7.02 24.16 6.50
N CYS A 86 -7.81 23.40 7.27
CA CYS A 86 -7.48 22.05 7.72
C CYS A 86 -8.01 21.03 6.69
N PHE A 87 -7.11 20.30 6.02
CA PHE A 87 -7.46 19.26 5.03
C PHE A 87 -7.13 17.83 5.50
N HIS A 88 -6.86 17.69 6.79
CA HIS A 88 -6.46 16.44 7.43
C HIS A 88 -7.05 16.39 8.84
N PHE A 89 -7.36 15.19 9.31
CA PHE A 89 -7.79 14.94 10.69
C PHE A 89 -7.31 13.58 11.16
N SER A 90 -6.87 13.48 12.40
CA SER A 90 -6.48 12.21 13.03
C SER A 90 -7.42 11.88 14.16
N ASP A 91 -8.12 10.76 14.04
CA ASP A 91 -8.91 10.16 15.09
C ASP A 91 -8.05 9.18 15.89
N SER A 92 -7.71 9.53 17.13
CA SER A 92 -6.95 8.68 18.06
C SER A 92 -7.81 7.87 19.02
N ALA A 93 -9.15 8.01 18.94
CA ALA A 93 -10.09 7.30 19.81
C ALA A 93 -10.72 6.09 19.08
N VAL A 94 -9.92 5.41 18.26
CA VAL A 94 -10.34 4.27 17.42
C VAL A 94 -10.30 2.96 18.19
N VAL A 95 -11.05 1.99 17.70
CA VAL A 95 -11.08 0.64 18.28
C VAL A 95 -10.62 -0.36 17.22
N SER A 96 -9.53 -1.08 17.49
CA SER A 96 -9.02 -2.11 16.59
C SER A 96 -10.05 -3.18 16.29
N ASP A 97 -9.97 -3.79 15.11
CA ASP A 97 -10.83 -4.87 14.63
C ASP A 97 -12.33 -4.54 14.60
N LYS A 98 -12.68 -3.25 14.60
CA LYS A 98 -14.06 -2.79 14.39
C LYS A 98 -14.14 -1.87 13.19
N GLU A 99 -15.23 -2.00 12.44
CA GLU A 99 -15.49 -1.10 11.32
C GLU A 99 -15.79 0.31 11.81
N HIS A 100 -15.07 1.29 11.27
CA HIS A 100 -15.23 2.72 11.49
C HIS A 100 -15.65 3.36 10.17
N LEU A 101 -16.79 4.04 10.18
CA LEU A 101 -17.29 4.82 9.06
C LEU A 101 -17.15 6.30 9.38
N TYR A 102 -16.66 7.07 8.42
CA TYR A 102 -16.48 8.51 8.52
C TYR A 102 -17.17 9.21 7.36
N TYR A 103 -17.76 10.36 7.63
CA TYR A 103 -18.08 11.36 6.61
C TYR A 103 -17.75 12.73 7.17
N LEU A 104 -17.71 13.74 6.29
CA LEU A 104 -17.58 15.13 6.71
C LEU A 104 -18.69 16.00 6.11
N THR A 105 -18.97 17.12 6.76
CA THR A 105 -19.73 18.24 6.19
C THR A 105 -18.85 19.48 6.17
N VAL A 106 -19.08 20.37 5.22
CA VAL A 106 -18.49 21.71 5.22
C VAL A 106 -19.32 22.58 6.17
N GLN A 107 -18.66 23.31 7.06
CA GLN A 107 -19.30 24.26 7.96
C GLN A 107 -19.34 25.63 7.28
N GLY A 108 -20.53 26.10 6.93
CA GLY A 108 -20.77 27.48 6.51
C GLY A 108 -20.98 28.40 7.71
N LYS A 109 -21.26 29.68 7.46
CA LYS A 109 -21.51 30.67 8.54
C LYS A 109 -22.66 30.26 9.48
N ASP A 110 -23.78 29.81 8.91
CA ASP A 110 -25.01 29.53 9.66
C ASP A 110 -25.59 28.13 9.40
N LYS A 111 -24.94 27.31 8.57
CA LYS A 111 -25.43 25.97 8.17
C LYS A 111 -24.30 25.01 7.80
N GLU A 112 -24.55 23.72 7.98
CA GLU A 112 -23.70 22.65 7.44
C GLU A 112 -24.12 22.29 6.00
N SER A 113 -23.18 21.82 5.19
CA SER A 113 -23.47 21.28 3.87
C SER A 113 -24.17 19.92 3.94
N ILE A 114 -24.62 19.43 2.79
CA ILE A 114 -24.86 17.99 2.60
C ILE A 114 -23.58 17.18 2.96
N PRO A 115 -23.72 15.93 3.46
CA PRO A 115 -22.57 15.11 3.85
C PRO A 115 -21.72 14.69 2.64
N SER A 116 -20.44 14.41 2.86
CA SER A 116 -19.62 13.70 1.89
C SER A 116 -20.07 12.25 1.73
N LYS A 117 -19.62 11.59 0.67
CA LYS A 117 -19.63 10.12 0.65
C LYS A 117 -18.85 9.60 1.85
N SER A 118 -19.37 8.57 2.52
CA SER A 118 -18.68 7.97 3.65
C SER A 118 -17.50 7.11 3.19
N VAL A 119 -16.43 7.12 3.98
CA VAL A 119 -15.31 6.20 3.89
C VAL A 119 -15.32 5.26 5.07
N THR A 120 -14.81 4.04 4.89
CA THR A 120 -14.86 3.00 5.93
C THR A 120 -13.52 2.32 6.08
N THR A 121 -13.10 2.00 7.29
CA THR A 121 -11.91 1.17 7.53
C THR A 121 -12.09 0.29 8.77
N VAL A 122 -11.38 -0.83 8.83
CA VAL A 122 -11.16 -1.62 10.04
C VAL A 122 -9.70 -1.41 10.47
N PRO A 123 -9.44 -0.59 11.49
CA PRO A 123 -8.08 -0.37 11.97
C PRO A 123 -7.54 -1.64 12.64
N GLY A 124 -6.24 -1.91 12.49
CA GLY A 124 -5.62 -3.10 13.03
C GLY A 124 -4.13 -2.94 13.30
N PRO A 125 -3.44 -4.01 13.72
CA PRO A 125 -2.10 -3.96 14.29
C PRO A 125 -0.99 -3.57 13.30
N GLY A 126 -1.30 -3.38 12.02
CA GLY A 126 -0.30 -3.03 11.03
C GLY A 126 -0.88 -2.80 9.64
N THR A 127 0.00 -2.84 8.66
CA THR A 127 -0.29 -2.61 7.25
C THR A 127 0.31 -3.72 6.40
N PHE A 128 -0.19 -3.88 5.18
CA PHE A 128 0.34 -4.85 4.23
C PHE A 128 1.15 -4.16 3.15
N TRP A 129 2.20 -4.82 2.69
CA TRP A 129 2.92 -4.45 1.49
C TRP A 129 2.71 -5.53 0.45
N LEU A 130 2.20 -5.14 -0.72
CA LEU A 130 1.92 -6.04 -1.83
C LEU A 130 2.81 -5.66 -3.01
N LEU A 131 3.65 -6.61 -3.45
CA LEU A 131 4.42 -6.50 -4.67
C LEU A 131 3.61 -7.09 -5.83
N ASP A 132 3.12 -6.26 -6.74
CA ASP A 132 2.46 -6.70 -7.95
C ASP A 132 3.46 -6.72 -9.11
N ARG A 133 3.73 -7.93 -9.62
CA ARG A 133 4.71 -8.15 -10.69
C ARG A 133 4.20 -7.73 -12.06
N GLU A 134 2.89 -7.80 -12.30
CA GLU A 134 2.33 -7.52 -13.61
C GLU A 134 1.94 -6.06 -13.76
N ASP A 135 1.57 -5.42 -12.66
CA ASP A 135 1.27 -3.99 -12.62
C ASP A 135 2.51 -3.11 -12.38
N TYR A 136 3.67 -3.74 -12.15
CA TYR A 136 4.93 -3.05 -11.88
C TYR A 136 4.80 -2.05 -10.71
N ALA A 137 4.17 -2.52 -9.64
CA ALA A 137 3.79 -1.66 -8.53
C ALA A 137 4.01 -2.34 -7.18
N ILE A 138 4.32 -1.51 -6.19
CA ILE A 138 4.33 -1.85 -4.78
C ILE A 138 3.24 -1.05 -4.11
N TYR A 139 2.30 -1.74 -3.49
CA TYR A 139 1.18 -1.16 -2.78
C TYR A 139 1.39 -1.25 -1.27
N HIS A 140 1.28 -0.12 -0.58
CA HIS A 140 1.16 -0.06 0.87
C HIS A 140 -0.33 0.02 1.23
N LEU A 141 -0.84 -0.97 1.94
CA LEU A 141 -2.26 -1.19 2.16
C LEU A 141 -2.61 -1.14 3.64
N THR A 142 -3.81 -0.66 3.95
CA THR A 142 -4.39 -0.76 5.30
C THR A 142 -4.56 -2.22 5.74
N TYR A 143 -4.66 -2.44 7.05
CA TYR A 143 -4.89 -3.76 7.65
C TYR A 143 -6.07 -4.52 7.02
N ASP A 144 -7.14 -3.80 6.70
CA ASP A 144 -8.35 -4.36 6.10
C ASP A 144 -8.28 -4.54 4.58
N LEU A 145 -7.13 -4.22 3.97
CA LEU A 145 -6.88 -4.24 2.53
C LEU A 145 -7.85 -3.38 1.70
N ARG A 146 -8.57 -2.44 2.32
CA ARG A 146 -9.57 -1.60 1.63
C ARG A 146 -8.99 -0.32 1.03
N HIS A 147 -7.84 0.14 1.52
CA HIS A 147 -7.23 1.40 1.08
C HIS A 147 -5.76 1.21 0.75
N VAL A 148 -5.38 1.82 -0.38
CA VAL A 148 -3.99 2.03 -0.75
C VAL A 148 -3.51 3.32 -0.10
N LEU A 149 -2.58 3.20 0.83
CA LEU A 149 -1.94 4.32 1.54
C LEU A 149 -0.86 4.97 0.67
N ASN A 150 -0.13 4.15 -0.09
CA ASN A 150 0.92 4.60 -1.00
C ASN A 150 1.09 3.59 -2.15
N THR A 151 1.46 4.10 -3.33
CA THR A 151 1.86 3.30 -4.47
C THR A 151 3.24 3.73 -4.93
N LYS A 152 4.17 2.79 -5.01
CA LYS A 152 5.47 2.97 -5.69
C LYS A 152 5.46 2.17 -6.98
N TYR A 153 5.57 2.86 -8.12
CA TYR A 153 5.83 2.19 -9.38
C TYR A 153 7.29 1.75 -9.47
N THR A 154 7.50 0.56 -10.00
CA THR A 154 8.81 -0.04 -10.17
C THR A 154 9.36 0.24 -11.57
N ILE A 155 10.68 0.18 -11.74
CA ILE A 155 11.33 0.49 -13.03
C ILE A 155 11.13 -0.61 -14.10
N GLY A 156 10.54 -1.74 -13.70
CA GLY A 156 10.26 -2.90 -14.53
C GLY A 156 9.66 -4.01 -13.66
N ARG A 157 9.53 -5.23 -14.20
CA ARG A 157 8.98 -6.39 -13.49
C ARG A 157 9.81 -6.71 -12.25
N PRO A 158 9.29 -6.44 -11.03
CA PRO A 158 10.00 -6.85 -9.83
C PRO A 158 9.91 -8.37 -9.67
N GLN A 159 10.87 -8.94 -8.97
CA GLN A 159 10.89 -10.37 -8.66
C GLN A 159 10.56 -10.63 -7.19
N ALA A 160 11.23 -9.93 -6.28
CA ALA A 160 11.00 -10.04 -4.86
C ALA A 160 11.25 -8.71 -4.14
N MET A 161 10.75 -8.64 -2.90
CA MET A 161 10.94 -7.51 -2.00
C MET A 161 11.14 -8.02 -0.57
N CYS A 162 12.05 -7.40 0.16
CA CYS A 162 12.33 -7.70 1.56
C CYS A 162 12.57 -6.42 2.36
N PHE A 163 12.20 -6.43 3.65
CA PHE A 163 12.33 -5.30 4.57
C PHE A 163 13.43 -5.56 5.58
N ASN A 164 14.12 -4.52 6.03
CA ASN A 164 15.04 -4.64 7.16
C ASN A 164 14.28 -4.78 8.49
N GLY A 165 14.99 -5.11 9.56
CA GLY A 165 14.39 -5.47 10.85
C GLY A 165 13.60 -4.36 11.57
N ASP A 166 13.82 -3.09 11.22
CA ASP A 166 13.06 -1.96 11.76
C ASP A 166 12.03 -1.37 10.76
N TYR A 167 11.86 -2.02 9.60
CA TYR A 167 10.94 -1.62 8.53
C TYR A 167 11.16 -0.19 8.00
N THR A 168 12.36 0.38 8.14
CA THR A 168 12.69 1.70 7.58
C THR A 168 13.25 1.61 6.16
N ARG A 169 13.74 0.43 5.76
CA ARG A 169 14.37 0.18 4.46
C ARG A 169 13.79 -1.08 3.84
N ALA A 170 13.68 -1.06 2.53
CA ALA A 170 13.31 -2.22 1.75
C ALA A 170 14.19 -2.33 0.50
N LEU A 171 14.46 -3.57 0.11
CA LEU A 171 15.18 -3.92 -1.10
C LEU A 171 14.21 -4.58 -2.07
N VAL A 172 14.22 -4.14 -3.32
CA VAL A 172 13.48 -4.76 -4.43
C VAL A 172 14.50 -5.31 -5.42
N VAL A 173 14.30 -6.55 -5.86
CA VAL A 173 15.18 -7.20 -6.84
C VAL A 173 14.48 -7.36 -8.18
N TYR A 174 15.22 -7.15 -9.26
CA TYR A 174 14.77 -7.16 -10.64
C TYR A 174 15.64 -8.11 -11.47
N SER A 175 15.28 -9.40 -11.48
CA SER A 175 16.11 -10.44 -12.08
C SER A 175 16.40 -10.23 -13.55
N TYR A 176 15.40 -9.80 -14.33
CA TYR A 176 15.56 -9.58 -15.77
C TYR A 176 16.47 -8.38 -16.07
N PHE A 177 16.42 -7.35 -15.21
CA PHE A 177 17.23 -6.14 -15.35
C PHE A 177 18.61 -6.27 -14.73
N ARG A 178 18.92 -7.39 -14.07
CA ARG A 178 20.18 -7.60 -13.34
C ARG A 178 20.42 -6.47 -12.32
N TYR A 179 19.34 -6.04 -11.68
CA TYR A 179 19.31 -4.82 -10.91
C TYR A 179 18.59 -5.04 -9.59
N MET A 180 18.94 -4.25 -8.60
CA MET A 180 18.17 -4.14 -7.36
C MET A 180 18.22 -2.71 -6.82
N GLU A 181 17.17 -2.32 -6.11
CA GLU A 181 16.97 -0.97 -5.60
C GLU A 181 16.64 -1.00 -4.11
N LEU A 182 17.41 -0.25 -3.33
CA LEU A 182 17.10 0.06 -1.94
C LEU A 182 16.21 1.31 -1.92
N PHE A 183 15.12 1.29 -1.16
CA PHE A 183 14.23 2.43 -0.98
C PHE A 183 13.89 2.70 0.49
N ASP A 184 13.51 3.95 0.76
CA ASP A 184 13.04 4.40 2.07
C ASP A 184 11.54 4.11 2.20
N VAL A 185 11.16 3.32 3.21
CA VAL A 185 9.79 2.81 3.36
C VAL A 185 8.81 3.94 3.70
N ALA A 186 9.25 4.95 4.45
CA ALA A 186 8.39 6.05 4.88
C ALA A 186 8.02 6.98 3.71
N THR A 187 8.96 7.23 2.80
CA THR A 187 8.77 8.15 1.67
C THR A 187 8.48 7.47 0.35
N GLY A 188 8.76 6.17 0.22
CA GLY A 188 8.69 5.40 -1.03
C GLY A 188 9.82 5.73 -2.03
N ASN A 189 10.74 6.62 -1.67
CA ASN A 189 11.79 7.09 -2.57
C ASN A 189 12.94 6.09 -2.68
N GLY A 190 13.41 5.89 -3.92
CA GLY A 190 14.65 5.16 -4.18
C GLY A 190 15.84 5.85 -3.51
N LEU A 191 16.65 5.06 -2.79
CA LEU A 191 17.86 5.51 -2.12
C LEU A 191 19.10 5.18 -2.96
N LYS A 192 19.19 3.95 -3.48
CA LYS A 192 20.33 3.50 -4.26
C LYS A 192 20.01 2.28 -5.11
N GLY A 193 20.56 2.26 -6.31
CA GLY A 193 20.58 1.12 -7.23
C GLY A 193 21.88 0.34 -7.20
N PHE A 194 21.79 -0.94 -7.57
CA PHE A 194 22.93 -1.85 -7.70
C PHE A 194 22.75 -2.74 -8.94
N ASP A 195 23.79 -2.90 -9.73
CA ASP A 195 23.83 -3.66 -10.99
C ASP A 195 25.02 -4.65 -11.04
N ASP A 196 25.64 -4.92 -9.90
CA ASP A 196 26.82 -5.79 -9.77
C ASP A 196 26.49 -7.30 -9.92
N LEU A 197 25.21 -7.67 -9.81
CA LEU A 197 24.73 -9.06 -9.76
C LEU A 197 24.26 -9.53 -11.14
N THR A 198 24.36 -10.84 -11.40
CA THR A 198 24.02 -11.42 -12.71
C THR A 198 22.51 -11.62 -12.87
N ARG A 199 21.84 -12.20 -11.88
CA ARG A 199 20.40 -12.46 -11.87
C ARG A 199 19.87 -12.55 -10.43
N PRO A 200 19.80 -11.41 -9.69
CA PRO A 200 19.26 -11.40 -8.33
C PRO A 200 17.80 -11.85 -8.36
N TYR A 201 17.46 -12.90 -7.60
CA TYR A 201 16.18 -13.59 -7.74
C TYR A 201 15.26 -13.38 -6.53
N ASP A 202 15.75 -13.66 -5.33
CA ASP A 202 14.97 -13.46 -4.10
C ASP A 202 15.84 -12.77 -3.04
N CYS A 203 15.20 -12.16 -2.06
CA CYS A 203 15.89 -11.52 -0.95
C CYS A 203 15.18 -11.71 0.38
N ILE A 204 15.95 -11.66 1.45
CA ILE A 204 15.47 -11.71 2.83
C ILE A 204 16.33 -10.83 3.72
N TYR A 205 15.86 -10.49 4.92
CA TYR A 205 16.69 -9.85 5.93
C TYR A 205 17.22 -10.86 6.93
N ASN A 206 18.53 -10.83 7.15
CA ASN A 206 19.20 -11.57 8.21
C ASN A 206 19.28 -10.68 9.47
N PRO A 207 18.50 -10.95 10.54
CA PRO A 207 18.53 -10.13 11.75
C PRO A 207 19.80 -10.29 12.59
N PHE A 208 20.58 -11.37 12.40
CA PHE A 208 21.81 -11.62 13.15
C PHE A 208 22.97 -10.77 12.63
N GLN A 209 23.13 -10.72 11.30
CA GLN A 209 24.13 -9.87 10.65
C GLN A 209 23.61 -8.46 10.34
N LYS A 210 22.30 -8.24 10.48
CA LYS A 210 21.60 -6.98 10.17
C LYS A 210 21.75 -6.54 8.71
N THR A 211 21.82 -7.51 7.80
CA THR A 211 21.99 -7.30 6.35
C THR A 211 20.84 -7.92 5.58
N PHE A 212 20.55 -7.36 4.41
CA PHE A 212 19.80 -8.09 3.39
C PHE A 212 20.67 -9.21 2.83
N TRP A 213 20.07 -10.36 2.61
CA TRP A 213 20.66 -11.48 1.87
C TRP A 213 19.94 -11.63 0.54
N ILE A 214 20.70 -11.88 -0.52
CA ILE A 214 20.23 -11.95 -1.90
C ILE A 214 20.77 -13.23 -2.53
N VAL A 215 19.90 -14.02 -3.15
CA VAL A 215 20.31 -15.17 -3.96
C VAL A 215 20.37 -14.76 -5.43
N ASP A 216 21.51 -15.02 -6.07
CA ASP A 216 21.74 -14.75 -7.50
C ASP A 216 21.74 -16.06 -8.27
N ALA A 217 20.77 -16.21 -9.17
CA ALA A 217 20.54 -17.47 -9.84
C ALA A 217 21.69 -17.88 -10.75
N SER A 218 21.92 -17.15 -11.82
CA SER A 218 22.92 -17.56 -12.81
C SER A 218 24.36 -17.52 -12.31
N ALA A 219 24.62 -16.79 -11.22
CA ALA A 219 25.94 -16.78 -10.58
C ALA A 219 26.12 -17.90 -9.53
N GLY A 220 25.03 -18.48 -9.02
CA GLY A 220 25.10 -19.42 -7.89
C GLY A 220 25.69 -18.77 -6.64
N GLY A 221 25.36 -17.52 -6.36
CA GLY A 221 25.95 -16.76 -5.26
C GLY A 221 24.94 -16.32 -4.20
N LEU A 222 25.34 -16.41 -2.94
CA LEU A 222 24.66 -15.79 -1.80
C LEU A 222 25.38 -14.50 -1.44
N TYR A 223 24.67 -13.38 -1.53
CA TYR A 223 25.22 -12.05 -1.31
C TYR A 223 24.60 -11.37 -0.11
N SER A 224 25.35 -10.49 0.54
CA SER A 224 24.87 -9.63 1.62
C SER A 224 24.92 -8.15 1.22
N LEU A 225 23.97 -7.36 1.72
CA LEU A 225 23.92 -5.91 1.53
C LEU A 225 23.50 -5.22 2.83
N SER A 226 24.26 -4.20 3.24
CA SER A 226 23.88 -3.34 4.36
C SER A 226 22.61 -2.52 4.06
N PRO A 227 21.66 -2.37 5.01
CA PRO A 227 20.52 -1.47 4.86
C PRO A 227 20.89 0.01 4.72
N SER A 228 22.13 0.40 5.03
CA SER A 228 22.63 1.75 4.72
C SER A 228 22.84 1.98 3.23
N GLY A 229 23.01 0.90 2.45
CA GLY A 229 23.37 0.95 1.02
C GLY A 229 24.72 1.59 0.73
N THR A 230 25.57 1.83 1.74
CA THR A 230 26.83 2.58 1.54
C THR A 230 27.86 1.80 0.73
N THR A 231 27.85 0.47 0.83
CA THR A 231 28.75 -0.44 0.12
C THR A 231 28.01 -1.22 -0.96
N ALA A 232 28.75 -1.79 -1.91
CA ALA A 232 28.22 -2.75 -2.87
C ALA A 232 27.86 -4.08 -2.16
N PRO A 233 27.07 -4.96 -2.80
CA PRO A 233 26.77 -6.29 -2.27
C PRO A 233 28.05 -7.14 -2.17
N GLU A 234 28.19 -7.88 -1.08
CA GLU A 234 29.34 -8.74 -0.81
C GLU A 234 28.96 -10.21 -0.98
N LEU A 235 29.75 -10.99 -1.72
CA LEU A 235 29.57 -12.44 -1.82
C LEU A 235 29.97 -13.08 -0.49
N ILE A 236 29.02 -13.77 0.16
CA ILE A 236 29.23 -14.40 1.47
C ILE A 236 29.21 -15.93 1.40
N GLY A 237 28.74 -16.51 0.30
CA GLY A 237 28.72 -17.96 0.12
C GLY A 237 28.29 -18.37 -1.28
N SER A 238 28.46 -19.65 -1.59
CA SER A 238 27.86 -20.25 -2.79
C SER A 238 26.37 -20.52 -2.54
N ALA A 239 25.52 -20.17 -3.51
CA ALA A 239 24.13 -20.56 -3.58
C ALA A 239 23.92 -21.58 -4.71
N PRO A 240 22.76 -22.25 -4.79
CA PRO A 240 22.42 -23.06 -5.94
C PRO A 240 22.34 -22.22 -7.23
N GLU A 241 22.50 -22.85 -8.40
CA GLU A 241 22.51 -22.19 -9.72
C GLU A 241 21.12 -21.79 -10.23
N SER A 242 20.06 -22.36 -9.65
CA SER A 242 18.67 -21.99 -9.95
C SER A 242 17.85 -21.78 -8.67
N PRO A 243 18.30 -20.86 -7.77
CA PRO A 243 17.57 -20.48 -6.59
C PRO A 243 16.30 -19.73 -6.99
N VAL A 244 15.16 -20.20 -6.50
CA VAL A 244 13.87 -19.55 -6.71
C VAL A 244 13.37 -18.82 -5.48
N GLN A 245 13.90 -19.16 -4.30
CA GLN A 245 13.44 -18.58 -3.05
C GLN A 245 14.48 -18.72 -1.93
N ILE A 246 14.53 -17.75 -1.03
CA ILE A 246 15.27 -17.81 0.25
C ILE A 246 14.33 -17.53 1.43
N ARG A 247 14.29 -18.40 2.44
CA ARG A 247 13.41 -18.26 3.61
C ARG A 247 14.17 -18.49 4.91
N PHE A 248 13.86 -17.69 5.93
CA PHE A 248 14.35 -17.89 7.28
C PHE A 248 13.46 -18.90 7.99
N GLY A 249 14.03 -20.00 8.49
CA GLY A 249 13.26 -21.06 9.14
C GLY A 249 13.50 -21.20 10.64
N GLY A 250 14.01 -20.16 11.28
CA GLY A 250 14.26 -20.18 12.72
C GLY A 250 15.61 -20.80 13.09
N GLY A 251 15.99 -20.69 14.36
CA GLY A 251 17.19 -21.35 14.89
C GLY A 251 18.50 -20.99 14.18
N HIS A 252 18.60 -19.78 13.58
CA HIS A 252 19.74 -19.30 12.78
C HIS A 252 19.87 -19.93 11.39
N PHE A 253 18.87 -20.63 10.87
CA PHE A 253 18.95 -21.29 9.56
C PHE A 253 18.13 -20.59 8.46
N TYR A 254 18.70 -20.61 7.25
CA TYR A 254 18.10 -20.11 6.02
C TYR A 254 18.03 -21.22 4.99
N PHE A 255 16.93 -21.27 4.26
CA PHE A 255 16.61 -22.30 3.29
C PHE A 255 16.56 -21.65 1.92
N VAL A 256 17.33 -22.17 0.96
CA VAL A 256 17.34 -21.72 -0.43
C VAL A 256 16.84 -22.86 -1.30
N LEU A 257 15.72 -22.65 -1.99
CA LEU A 257 15.13 -23.65 -2.87
C LEU A 257 15.80 -23.59 -4.25
N ASP A 258 16.37 -24.70 -4.71
CA ASP A 258 16.84 -24.93 -6.08
C ASP A 258 15.80 -25.73 -6.86
N SER A 259 15.17 -25.08 -7.84
CA SER A 259 14.12 -25.70 -8.65
C SER A 259 14.66 -26.67 -9.71
N ASP A 260 15.92 -26.52 -10.15
CA ASP A 260 16.47 -27.36 -11.23
C ASP A 260 17.05 -28.66 -10.67
N ARG A 261 17.51 -28.63 -9.41
CA ARG A 261 18.06 -29.79 -8.71
C ARG A 261 17.07 -30.46 -7.78
N ASN A 262 15.86 -29.94 -7.67
CA ASN A 262 14.85 -30.39 -6.71
C ASN A 262 15.46 -30.54 -5.31
N SER A 263 16.09 -29.48 -4.82
CA SER A 263 16.84 -29.50 -3.55
C SER A 263 16.60 -28.23 -2.75
N VAL A 264 16.71 -28.32 -1.43
CA VAL A 264 16.72 -27.16 -0.53
C VAL A 264 18.06 -27.09 0.17
N TRP A 265 18.82 -26.03 -0.10
CA TRP A 265 20.11 -25.77 0.53
C TRP A 265 19.90 -25.03 1.85
N VAL A 266 20.57 -25.48 2.90
CA VAL A 266 20.47 -24.91 4.25
C VAL A 266 21.75 -24.16 4.57
N PHE A 267 21.60 -22.91 5.01
CA PHE A 267 22.68 -22.03 5.43
C PHE A 267 22.51 -21.66 6.89
N ASP A 268 23.62 -21.46 7.61
CA ASP A 268 23.60 -20.86 8.95
C ASP A 268 23.45 -19.34 8.86
N SER A 269 23.54 -18.63 10.01
CA SER A 269 23.40 -17.17 10.04
C SER A 269 24.60 -16.40 9.53
N ASP A 270 25.71 -17.09 9.26
CA ASP A 270 26.94 -16.51 8.74
C ASP A 270 27.11 -16.69 7.23
N GLY A 271 26.21 -17.45 6.61
CA GLY A 271 26.19 -17.69 5.17
C GLY A 271 26.93 -18.97 4.77
N ALA A 272 27.37 -19.76 5.75
CA ALA A 272 27.98 -21.05 5.46
C ALA A 272 26.91 -22.09 5.14
N MET A 273 27.14 -22.87 4.09
CA MET A 273 26.27 -23.99 3.73
C MET A 273 26.44 -25.11 4.76
N VAL A 274 25.33 -25.52 5.37
CA VAL A 274 25.25 -26.52 6.44
C VAL A 274 24.94 -27.89 5.85
N THR A 275 23.91 -27.96 5.01
CA THR A 275 23.46 -29.21 4.38
C THR A 275 22.58 -28.93 3.16
N GLU A 276 22.30 -29.98 2.40
CA GLU A 276 21.39 -29.97 1.26
C GLU A 276 20.32 -31.05 1.50
N LEU A 277 19.05 -30.64 1.46
CA LEU A 277 17.90 -31.52 1.53
C LEU A 277 17.51 -31.87 0.09
N SER A 278 17.94 -33.05 -0.38
CA SER A 278 17.57 -33.58 -1.68
C SER A 278 16.37 -34.53 -1.59
N ASP A 279 15.87 -34.99 -2.74
CA ASP A 279 14.78 -35.97 -2.87
C ASP A 279 14.97 -37.25 -2.03
N THR A 280 16.22 -37.67 -1.78
CA THR A 280 16.51 -38.81 -0.89
C THR A 280 16.30 -38.54 0.59
N ALA A 281 16.29 -37.26 1.01
CA ALA A 281 16.12 -36.81 2.39
C ALA A 281 14.69 -36.34 2.69
N VAL A 282 13.94 -35.90 1.67
CA VAL A 282 12.55 -35.44 1.76
C VAL A 282 11.78 -36.13 0.66
N ALA A 283 11.16 -37.28 0.97
CA ALA A 283 10.62 -38.20 -0.03
C ALA A 283 9.69 -37.49 -1.04
N ASN A 284 10.02 -37.62 -2.33
CA ASN A 284 9.27 -37.18 -3.51
C ASN A 284 9.26 -35.65 -3.72
N MET A 285 10.44 -35.03 -3.75
CA MET A 285 10.59 -33.65 -4.19
C MET A 285 10.90 -33.63 -5.70
N GLU A 286 9.89 -33.41 -6.54
CA GLU A 286 9.97 -33.59 -8.00
C GLU A 286 9.99 -32.27 -8.78
N GLN A 287 9.24 -31.26 -8.35
CA GLN A 287 9.16 -29.93 -8.96
C GLN A 287 8.85 -28.84 -7.91
N PRO A 288 9.66 -28.71 -6.85
CA PRO A 288 9.38 -27.75 -5.79
C PRO A 288 9.37 -26.32 -6.34
N GLN A 289 8.26 -25.61 -6.10
CA GLN A 289 8.05 -24.24 -6.59
C GLN A 289 8.24 -23.21 -5.49
N TYR A 290 7.87 -23.56 -4.26
CA TYR A 290 7.91 -22.65 -3.12
C TYR A 290 8.22 -23.39 -1.84
N ILE A 291 8.89 -22.68 -0.94
CA ILE A 291 9.09 -23.03 0.44
C ILE A 291 8.50 -21.96 1.37
N ALA A 292 8.00 -22.40 2.51
CA ALA A 292 7.70 -21.55 3.63
C ALA A 292 8.26 -22.21 4.88
N ALA A 293 8.98 -21.44 5.70
CA ALA A 293 9.57 -21.97 6.92
C ALA A 293 8.97 -21.23 8.11
N SER A 294 8.58 -21.99 9.12
CA SER A 294 8.07 -21.47 10.39
C SER A 294 9.27 -21.11 11.28
N PRO A 295 9.43 -19.83 11.68
CA PRO A 295 10.58 -19.39 12.48
C PRO A 295 10.65 -20.01 13.89
N ASP A 296 9.53 -20.57 14.38
CA ASP A 296 9.34 -21.03 15.75
C ASP A 296 9.08 -22.54 15.87
N SER A 297 8.47 -23.15 14.86
CA SER A 297 8.03 -24.55 14.91
C SER A 297 8.99 -25.52 14.21
N GLN A 298 10.09 -25.03 13.63
CA GLN A 298 11.04 -25.84 12.84
C GLN A 298 10.37 -26.61 11.70
N ILE A 299 9.25 -26.09 11.19
CA ILE A 299 8.51 -26.68 10.07
C ILE A 299 8.97 -26.01 8.79
N LEU A 300 9.41 -26.83 7.83
CA LEU A 300 9.57 -26.42 6.44
C LEU A 300 8.41 -27.00 5.63
N LEU A 301 7.61 -26.11 5.04
CA LEU A 301 6.59 -26.45 4.06
C LEU A 301 7.21 -26.31 2.67
N ILE A 302 7.00 -27.31 1.84
CA ILE A 302 7.43 -27.32 0.44
C ILE A 302 6.18 -27.51 -0.40
N ILE A 303 5.95 -26.61 -1.36
CA ILE A 303 4.91 -26.72 -2.37
C ILE A 303 5.56 -27.31 -3.61
N ASP A 304 5.11 -28.51 -3.95
CA ASP A 304 5.56 -29.30 -5.09
C ASP A 304 4.41 -29.48 -6.09
N GLN A 305 4.71 -29.56 -7.39
CA GLN A 305 3.72 -29.64 -8.48
C GLN A 305 3.77 -30.96 -9.26
#